data_AF-A0A0T6BI36-F1
#
_entry.id   AF-A0A0T6BI36-F1
#
_cell.length_a   1.000
_cell.length_b   1.000
_cell.length_c   1.000
_cell.angle_alpha   90.00
_cell.angle_beta   90.00
_cell.angle_gamma   90.00
#
_symmetry.space_group_name_H-M   'P 1'
#
loop_
_entity.id
_entity.type
_entity.pdbx_description
1 polymer ?
#
loop_
_entity_poly.entity_id
_entity_poly.type
_entity_poly.pdbx_seq_one_letter_code
_entity_poly.pdbx_strand_id
1 'polypeptide(L)'
;LPFEVDATASPYYELLFVFQVFSMALFGWYLGNSDTLNTGLIIHVNAQFKILINAIATAVSRAERMTGYRELPDGKQKKHIKCNMENGRSILIERTDVYNAKIMANLRICVNECINHHQSIINLVSYIEDSLNGLILIQFLCCLFTIVVGFYQISLVPVNSPLFT
;
A
#
# COMPACT_ATOMS: atom_id res chain seq x y z
N LEU A 1 5.59 -6.02 -47.73
CA LEU A 1 6.20 -7.30 -48.17
C LEU A 1 6.01 -7.42 -49.68
N PRO A 2 6.96 -7.98 -50.45
CA PRO A 2 6.94 -7.97 -51.91
C PRO A 2 6.08 -9.08 -52.54
N PHE A 3 5.28 -9.81 -51.76
CA PHE A 3 4.44 -10.91 -52.25
C PHE A 3 3.08 -10.86 -51.53
N GLU A 4 1.98 -10.98 -52.28
CA GLU A 4 0.65 -11.18 -51.70
C GLU A 4 0.60 -12.56 -51.05
N VAL A 5 0.50 -12.60 -49.72
CA VAL A 5 0.26 -13.83 -48.97
C VAL A 5 -1.24 -14.10 -48.99
N ASP A 6 -1.65 -15.16 -49.68
CA ASP A 6 -3.03 -15.63 -49.62
C ASP A 6 -3.30 -16.23 -48.23
N ALA A 7 -3.91 -15.43 -47.35
CA ALA A 7 -4.26 -15.80 -45.98
C ALA A 7 -5.37 -16.86 -45.89
N THR A 8 -5.98 -17.24 -47.01
CA THR A 8 -7.05 -18.24 -47.07
C THR A 8 -6.58 -19.62 -47.56
N ALA A 9 -5.37 -19.69 -48.12
CA ALA A 9 -4.79 -20.93 -48.63
C ALA A 9 -4.05 -21.73 -47.54
N SER A 10 -4.20 -23.06 -47.56
CA SER A 10 -3.34 -23.95 -46.75
C SER A 10 -1.90 -23.90 -47.28
N PRO A 11 -0.86 -23.82 -46.42
CA PRO A 11 -0.88 -23.92 -44.95
C PRO A 11 -0.87 -22.56 -44.23
N TYR A 12 -0.97 -21.44 -44.95
CA TYR A 12 -0.79 -20.09 -44.39
C TYR A 12 -1.87 -19.72 -43.37
N TYR A 13 -3.13 -20.12 -43.61
CA TYR A 13 -4.21 -19.85 -42.66
C TYR A 13 -4.00 -20.56 -41.31
N GLU A 14 -3.45 -21.78 -41.31
CA GLU A 14 -3.18 -22.56 -40.09
C GLU A 14 -2.07 -21.91 -39.27
N LEU A 15 -1.01 -21.45 -39.95
CA LEU A 15 0.09 -20.73 -39.32
C LEU A 15 -0.39 -19.40 -38.69
N LEU A 16 -1.22 -18.65 -39.41
CA LEU A 16 -1.81 -17.41 -38.91
C LEU A 16 -2.73 -17.66 -37.71
N PHE A 17 -3.53 -18.73 -37.74
CA PHE A 17 -4.38 -19.11 -36.62
C PHE A 17 -3.56 -19.43 -35.36
N VAL A 18 -2.52 -20.25 -35.48
CA VAL A 18 -1.63 -20.57 -34.35
C VAL A 18 -0.94 -19.32 -33.81
N PHE A 19 -0.43 -18.46 -34.71
CA PHE A 19 0.19 -17.20 -34.32
C PHE A 19 -0.79 -16.27 -33.60
N GLN A 20 -2.03 -16.18 -34.07
CA GLN A 20 -3.07 -15.36 -33.44
C GLN A 20 -3.39 -15.86 -32.03
N VAL A 21 -3.62 -17.16 -31.85
CA VAL A 21 -3.91 -17.76 -30.53
C VAL A 21 -2.75 -17.52 -29.57
N PHE A 22 -1.52 -17.75 -30.02
CA PHE A 22 -0.33 -17.51 -29.21
C PHE A 22 -0.17 -16.04 -28.83
N SER A 23 -0.35 -15.12 -29.78
CA SER A 23 -0.25 -13.68 -29.54
C SER A 23 -1.31 -13.18 -28.57
N MET A 24 -2.55 -13.66 -28.71
CA MET A 24 -3.64 -13.33 -27.78
C MET A 24 -3.36 -13.84 -26.37
N ALA A 25 -2.82 -15.05 -26.23
CA ALA A 25 -2.45 -15.61 -24.93
C ALA A 25 -1.33 -14.78 -24.26
N LEU A 26 -0.30 -14.40 -25.01
CA LEU A 26 0.78 -13.54 -24.50
C LEU A 26 0.26 -12.15 -24.09
N PHE A 27 -0.59 -11.53 -24.91
CA PHE A 27 -1.15 -10.22 -24.61
C PHE A 27 -2.04 -10.26 -23.36
N GLY A 28 -2.89 -11.28 -23.23
CA GLY A 28 -3.72 -11.49 -22.05
C GLY A 28 -2.89 -11.69 -20.78
N TRP A 29 -1.80 -12.46 -20.87
CA TRP A 29 -0.86 -12.60 -19.75
C TRP A 29 -0.23 -11.25 -19.38
N TYR A 30 0.31 -10.52 -20.34
CA TYR A 30 0.96 -9.24 -20.09
C TYR A 30 0.04 -8.22 -19.40
N LEU A 31 -1.20 -8.11 -19.87
CA LEU A 31 -2.21 -7.24 -19.24
C LEU A 31 -2.52 -7.68 -17.80
N GLY A 32 -2.78 -8.97 -17.59
CA GLY A 32 -3.11 -9.50 -16.27
C GLY A 32 -1.97 -9.33 -15.25
N ASN A 33 -0.72 -9.53 -15.67
CA ASN A 33 0.45 -9.28 -14.84
C ASN A 33 0.59 -7.80 -14.49
N SER A 34 0.37 -6.90 -15.46
CA SER A 34 0.47 -5.45 -15.25
C SER A 34 -0.56 -4.97 -14.22
N ASP A 35 -1.82 -5.41 -14.33
CA ASP A 35 -2.88 -5.07 -13.37
C ASP A 35 -2.58 -5.64 -11.97
N THR A 36 -2.02 -6.85 -11.91
CA THR A 36 -1.60 -7.48 -10.65
C THR A 36 -0.47 -6.71 -9.99
N LEU A 37 0.53 -6.27 -10.75
CA LEU A 37 1.64 -5.46 -10.26
C LEU A 37 1.16 -4.10 -9.72
N ASN A 38 0.30 -3.40 -10.48
CA ASN A 38 -0.30 -2.13 -10.05
C ASN A 38 -1.05 -2.27 -8.72
N THR A 39 -1.92 -3.28 -8.65
CA THR A 39 -2.70 -3.57 -7.45
C THR A 39 -1.78 -3.93 -6.28
N GLY A 40 -0.75 -4.75 -6.52
CA GLY A 40 0.24 -5.13 -5.52
C GLY A 40 1.00 -3.93 -4.95
N LEU A 41 1.41 -2.99 -5.79
CA LEU A 41 2.08 -1.75 -5.38
C LEU A 41 1.18 -0.87 -4.51
N ILE A 42 -0.09 -0.69 -4.91
CA ILE A 42 -1.07 0.08 -4.13
C ILE A 42 -1.34 -0.58 -2.77
N ILE A 43 -1.49 -1.91 -2.75
CA ILE A 43 -1.66 -2.67 -1.51
C ILE A 43 -0.43 -2.52 -0.61
N HIS A 44 0.78 -2.56 -1.19
CA HIS A 44 2.01 -2.39 -0.44
C HIS A 44 2.10 -1.01 0.21
N VAL A 45 1.82 0.06 -0.53
CA VAL A 45 1.75 1.43 0.01
C VAL A 45 0.75 1.52 1.16
N ASN A 46 -0.45 0.96 0.98
CA ASN A 46 -1.47 0.94 2.02
C ASN A 46 -1.01 0.17 3.28
N ALA A 47 -0.26 -0.91 3.11
CA ALA A 47 0.33 -1.64 4.23
C ALA A 47 1.37 -0.78 4.96
N GLN A 48 2.23 -0.04 4.24
CA GLN A 48 3.20 0.87 4.86
C GLN A 48 2.51 1.99 5.67
N PHE A 49 1.42 2.58 5.15
CA PHE A 49 0.64 3.55 5.92
C PHE A 49 0.04 2.96 7.20
N LYS A 50 -0.46 1.71 7.15
CA LYS A 50 -0.96 1.03 8.36
C LYS A 50 0.14 0.80 9.39
N ILE A 51 1.34 0.41 8.95
CA ILE A 51 2.51 0.26 9.83
C ILE A 51 2.85 1.60 10.48
N LEU A 52 2.87 2.69 9.70
CA LEU A 52 3.13 4.03 10.20
C LEU A 52 2.09 4.46 11.26
N ILE A 53 0.79 4.27 10.98
CA ILE A 53 -0.28 4.62 11.94
C ILE A 53 -0.10 3.85 13.25
N ASN A 54 0.19 2.55 13.16
CA ASN A 54 0.44 1.73 14.33
C ASN A 54 1.71 2.17 15.08
N ALA A 55 2.77 2.56 14.36
CA ALA A 55 4.00 3.07 14.95
C ALA A 55 3.78 4.39 15.71
N ILE A 56 2.94 5.28 15.17
CA ILE A 56 2.54 6.53 15.83
C ILE A 56 1.69 6.24 17.07
N ALA A 57 0.67 5.39 16.94
CA ALA A 57 -0.21 5.03 18.05
C ALA A 57 0.56 4.39 19.22
N THR A 58 1.62 3.64 18.92
CA THR A 58 2.47 2.98 19.91
C THR A 58 3.71 3.80 20.30
N ALA A 59 3.91 5.01 19.77
CA ALA A 59 5.14 5.79 19.96
C ALA A 59 5.41 6.11 21.43
N VAL A 60 4.37 6.44 22.21
CA VAL A 60 4.49 6.72 23.65
C VAL A 60 4.90 5.46 24.41
N SER A 61 4.20 4.33 24.19
CA SER A 61 4.54 3.05 24.82
C SER A 61 5.92 2.55 24.41
N ARG A 62 6.36 2.80 23.17
CA ARG A 62 7.73 2.51 22.71
C ARG A 62 8.76 3.37 23.44
N ALA A 63 8.48 4.66 23.61
CA ALA A 63 9.35 5.59 24.33
C ALA A 63 9.53 5.20 25.81
N GLU A 64 8.46 4.77 26.48
CA GLU A 64 8.48 4.24 27.83
C GLU A 64 9.33 2.97 27.94
N ARG A 65 9.12 2.00 27.03
CA ARG A 65 9.89 0.73 27.00
C ARG A 65 11.39 0.94 26.81
N MET A 66 11.80 1.96 26.04
CA MET A 66 13.21 2.30 25.83
C MET A 66 13.92 2.84 27.08
N THR A 67 13.19 3.22 28.13
CA THR A 67 13.82 3.64 29.40
C THR A 67 14.28 2.46 30.26
N GLY A 68 13.91 1.21 29.91
CA GLY A 68 14.29 0.00 30.64
C GLY A 68 13.47 -0.25 31.90
N TYR A 69 12.24 0.26 31.98
CA TYR A 69 11.36 -0.01 33.11
C TYR A 69 10.91 -1.48 33.11
N ARG A 70 11.66 -2.32 33.83
CA ARG A 70 11.09 -3.45 34.57
C ARG A 70 10.03 -2.83 35.48
N GLU A 71 8.80 -3.31 35.42
CA GLU A 71 7.78 -2.98 36.40
C GLU A 71 8.40 -2.95 37.80
N LEU A 72 8.48 -1.77 38.43
CA LEU A 72 8.31 -1.78 39.88
C LEU A 72 6.91 -2.36 40.10
N PRO A 73 6.79 -3.42 40.91
CA PRO A 73 5.57 -4.20 41.00
C PRO A 73 4.39 -3.28 41.28
N ASP A 74 3.32 -3.53 40.55
CA ASP A 74 1.97 -3.15 40.92
C ASP A 74 1.80 -3.31 42.45
N GLY A 75 1.29 -2.26 43.10
CA GLY A 75 0.99 -2.31 44.52
C GLY A 75 1.97 -1.60 45.45
N LYS A 76 2.10 -0.27 45.33
CA LYS A 76 2.09 0.58 46.53
C LYS A 76 1.09 1.73 46.38
N GLN A 77 -0.17 1.32 46.55
CA GLN A 77 -1.20 1.98 47.36
C GLN A 77 -1.43 3.48 47.09
N LYS A 78 -2.70 3.81 46.81
CA LYS A 78 -3.40 4.86 47.56
C LYS A 78 -3.06 4.72 49.04
N LYS A 79 -1.96 5.32 49.46
CA LYS A 79 -1.53 5.31 50.83
C LYS A 79 -1.90 6.70 51.31
N HIS A 80 -2.98 6.77 52.10
CA HIS A 80 -3.21 7.87 53.01
C HIS A 80 -1.95 7.97 53.89
N ILE A 81 -0.94 8.68 53.39
CA ILE A 81 0.29 8.94 54.10
C ILE A 81 0.06 10.29 54.75
N LYS A 82 -0.44 10.26 55.99
CA LYS A 82 -0.04 11.28 56.96
C LYS A 82 1.48 11.11 57.11
N CYS A 83 2.24 12.08 56.63
CA CYS A 83 3.65 12.20 56.99
C CYS A 83 3.93 13.62 57.42
N ASN A 84 4.50 13.70 58.62
CA ASN A 84 5.28 14.83 59.07
C ASN A 84 6.41 15.09 58.06
N MET A 85 6.54 16.38 57.73
CA MET A 85 7.65 17.02 57.02
C MET A 85 8.92 16.78 57.85
N GLU A 86 10.09 16.42 57.30
CA GLU A 86 11.00 17.22 56.49
C GLU A 86 12.06 16.28 55.82
N ASN A 87 12.69 16.73 54.72
CA ASN A 87 13.84 16.13 54.00
C ASN A 87 13.68 14.99 52.96
N GLY A 88 12.50 14.40 52.74
CA GLY A 88 12.33 13.35 51.70
C GLY A 88 11.82 13.83 50.32
N ARG A 89 11.42 15.10 50.21
CA ARG A 89 10.56 15.58 49.11
C ARG A 89 11.32 16.06 47.87
N SER A 90 12.55 16.54 48.01
CA SER A 90 13.38 17.04 46.90
C SER A 90 13.82 15.92 45.95
N ILE A 91 14.30 14.80 46.51
CA ILE A 91 14.83 13.66 45.75
C ILE A 91 13.75 12.98 44.90
N LEU A 92 12.50 12.94 45.37
CA LEU A 92 11.39 12.27 44.68
C LEU A 92 10.85 13.12 43.52
N ILE A 93 10.81 14.44 43.69
CA ILE A 93 10.47 15.40 42.62
C ILE A 93 11.57 15.38 41.55
N GLU A 94 12.83 15.49 41.96
CA GLU A 94 13.99 15.47 41.04
C GLU A 94 14.08 14.17 40.23
N ARG A 95 13.84 13.00 40.86
CA ARG A 95 13.81 11.71 40.15
C ARG A 95 12.63 11.62 39.16
N THR A 96 11.48 12.21 39.48
CA THR A 96 10.31 12.24 38.60
C THR A 96 10.55 13.13 37.38
N ASP A 97 11.19 14.28 37.58
CA ASP A 97 11.52 15.22 36.50
C ASP A 97 12.57 14.64 35.54
N VAL A 98 13.59 13.97 36.07
CA VAL A 98 14.62 13.28 35.26
C VAL A 98 14.02 12.12 34.46
N TYR A 99 13.07 11.38 35.03
CA TYR A 99 12.37 10.30 34.34
C TYR A 99 11.52 10.82 33.17
N ASN A 100 10.75 11.89 33.40
CA ASN A 100 9.93 12.53 32.37
C ASN A 100 10.79 13.11 31.24
N ALA A 101 11.95 13.70 31.57
CA ALA A 101 12.90 14.19 30.57
C ALA A 101 13.44 13.07 29.67
N LYS A 102 13.71 11.88 30.24
CA LYS A 102 14.18 10.71 29.48
C LYS A 102 13.11 10.15 28.55
N ILE A 103 11.86 10.06 29.01
CA ILE A 103 10.72 9.65 28.15
C ILE A 103 10.51 10.66 27.02
N MET A 104 10.56 11.97 27.31
CA MET A 104 10.42 13.01 26.29
C MET A 104 11.53 12.93 25.22
N ALA A 105 12.77 12.66 25.62
CA ALA A 105 13.88 12.45 24.68
C ALA A 105 13.64 11.22 23.79
N ASN A 106 13.21 10.11 24.38
CA ASN A 106 12.89 8.87 23.66
C ASN A 106 11.69 9.03 22.71
N LEU A 107 10.67 9.77 23.14
CA LEU A 107 9.49 10.06 22.32
C LEU A 107 9.89 10.88 21.09
N ARG A 108 10.77 11.87 21.26
CA ARG A 108 11.30 12.66 20.15
C ARG A 108 11.99 11.77 19.11
N ILE A 109 12.74 10.76 19.55
CA ILE A 109 13.37 9.78 18.65
C ILE A 109 12.31 8.97 17.89
N CYS A 110 11.31 8.41 18.58
CA CYS A 110 10.22 7.66 17.94
C CYS A 110 9.42 8.51 16.94
N VAL A 111 9.10 9.76 17.29
CA VAL A 111 8.37 10.67 16.40
C VAL A 111 9.22 11.02 15.19
N ASN A 112 10.51 11.30 15.37
CA ASN A 112 11.42 11.58 14.26
C ASN A 112 11.54 10.38 13.30
N GLU A 113 11.60 9.15 13.84
CA GLU A 113 11.55 7.92 13.04
C GLU A 113 10.24 7.81 12.24
N CYS A 114 9.10 8.11 12.85
CA CYS A 114 7.80 8.10 12.17
C CYS A 114 7.74 9.15 11.05
N ILE A 115 8.28 10.35 11.27
CA ILE A 115 8.33 11.42 10.26
C ILE A 115 9.20 10.99 9.08
N ASN A 116 10.39 10.44 9.35
CA ASN A 116 11.28 9.95 8.29
C ASN A 116 10.65 8.81 7.49
N HIS A 117 9.95 7.89 8.17
CA HIS A 117 9.22 6.81 7.52
C HIS A 117 8.07 7.34 6.67
N HIS A 118 7.29 8.30 7.17
CA HIS A 118 6.22 8.96 6.43
C HIS A 118 6.73 9.64 5.15
N GLN A 119 7.82 10.39 5.23
CA GLN A 119 8.46 11.02 4.07
C GLN A 119 8.95 9.98 3.06
N SER A 120 9.47 8.85 3.53
CA SER A 120 9.87 7.74 2.65
C SER A 120 8.68 7.14 1.91
N ILE A 121 7.52 7.00 2.57
CA ILE A 121 6.28 6.53 1.93
C ILE A 121 5.81 7.54 0.88
N ILE A 122 5.84 8.85 1.17
CA ILE A 122 5.47 9.89 0.19
C ILE A 122 6.35 9.81 -1.05
N ASN A 123 7.67 9.67 -0.87
CA ASN A 123 8.61 9.54 -1.98
C ASN A 123 8.32 8.28 -2.80
N LEU A 124 7.99 7.16 -2.15
CA LEU A 124 7.59 5.92 -2.83
C LEU A 124 6.31 6.11 -3.63
N VAL A 125 5.30 6.78 -3.06
CA VAL A 125 4.03 7.06 -3.75
C VAL A 125 4.26 7.94 -4.96
N SER A 126 5.05 9.02 -4.84
CA SER A 126 5.39 9.88 -5.97
C SER A 126 6.07 9.10 -7.10
N TYR A 127 7.00 8.20 -6.77
CA TYR A 127 7.67 7.37 -7.77
C TYR A 127 6.71 6.39 -8.46
N ILE A 128 5.81 5.76 -7.69
CA ILE A 128 4.77 4.86 -8.22
C ILE A 128 3.81 5.64 -9.10
N GLU A 129 3.38 6.83 -8.68
CA GLU A 129 2.47 7.68 -9.44
C GLU A 129 3.09 8.08 -10.77
N ASP A 130 4.32 8.61 -10.79
CA ASP A 130 5.00 8.98 -12.03
C ASP A 130 5.17 7.79 -12.99
N SER A 131 5.45 6.60 -12.44
CA SER A 131 5.64 5.39 -13.24
C SER A 131 4.34 4.79 -13.76
N LEU A 132 3.27 4.84 -12.97
CA LEU A 132 2.00 4.16 -13.27
C LEU A 132 0.93 5.08 -13.87
N ASN A 133 1.03 6.39 -13.71
CA ASN A 133 -0.01 7.33 -14.16
C ASN A 133 -0.31 7.17 -15.66
N GLY A 134 0.74 7.12 -16.50
CA GLY A 134 0.58 6.87 -17.93
C GLY A 134 -0.03 5.50 -18.25
N LEU A 135 0.38 4.46 -17.52
CA LEU A 135 -0.10 3.10 -17.72
C LEU A 135 -1.57 2.95 -17.31
N ILE A 136 -1.97 3.52 -16.17
CA ILE A 136 -3.36 3.56 -15.69
C ILE A 136 -4.24 4.35 -16.66
N LEU A 137 -3.75 5.48 -17.17
CA LEU A 137 -4.48 6.30 -18.15
C LEU A 137 -4.75 5.53 -19.44
N ILE A 138 -3.72 4.88 -20.01
CA ILE A 138 -3.86 4.08 -21.23
C ILE A 138 -4.81 2.91 -20.98
N GLN A 139 -4.65 2.20 -19.86
CA GLN A 139 -5.53 1.09 -19.49
C GLN A 139 -6.99 1.55 -19.36
N PHE A 140 -7.23 2.69 -18.70
CA PHE A 140 -8.56 3.27 -18.58
C PHE A 140 -9.18 3.63 -19.95
N LEU A 141 -8.41 4.28 -20.83
CA LEU A 141 -8.88 4.65 -22.17
C LEU A 141 -9.15 3.41 -23.04
N CYS A 142 -8.29 2.39 -22.97
CA CYS A 142 -8.48 1.12 -23.68
C CYS A 142 -9.72 0.38 -23.19
N CYS A 143 -9.94 0.32 -21.88
CA CYS A 143 -11.15 -0.26 -21.29
C CYS A 143 -12.40 0.53 -21.70
N LEU A 144 -12.35 1.86 -21.65
CA LEU A 144 -13.47 2.71 -22.08
C LEU A 144 -13.81 2.47 -23.56
N PHE A 145 -12.81 2.47 -24.44
CA PHE A 145 -13.01 2.19 -25.86
C PHE A 145 -13.62 0.80 -26.09
N THR A 146 -13.08 -0.22 -25.41
CA THR A 146 -13.58 -1.60 -25.51
C THR A 146 -15.03 -1.70 -25.06
N ILE A 147 -15.39 -1.04 -23.96
CA ILE A 147 -16.75 -1.02 -23.43
C ILE A 147 -17.71 -0.31 -24.38
N VAL A 148 -17.32 0.86 -24.93
CA VAL A 148 -18.16 1.62 -25.87
C VAL A 148 -18.42 0.82 -27.15
N VAL A 149 -17.36 0.26 -27.74
CA VAL A 149 -17.50 -0.59 -28.94
C VAL A 149 -18.32 -1.83 -28.61
N GLY A 150 -18.08 -2.48 -27.47
CA GLY A 150 -18.84 -3.64 -27.02
C GLY A 150 -20.33 -3.34 -26.87
N PHE A 151 -20.69 -2.22 -26.23
CA PHE A 151 -22.09 -1.80 -26.12
C PHE A 151 -22.71 -1.48 -27.47
N TYR A 152 -21.98 -0.83 -28.36
CA TYR A 152 -22.46 -0.58 -29.72
C TYR A 152 -22.73 -1.89 -30.45
N GLN A 153 -21.82 -2.86 -30.39
CA GLN A 153 -22.02 -4.17 -30.99
C GLN A 153 -23.23 -4.89 -30.41
N ILE A 154 -23.38 -4.90 -29.07
CA ILE A 154 -24.55 -5.49 -28.40
C ILE A 154 -25.85 -4.82 -28.87
N SER A 155 -25.85 -3.51 -29.09
CA SER A 155 -27.04 -2.77 -29.57
C SER A 155 -27.45 -3.12 -31.00
N LEU A 156 -26.50 -3.58 -31.83
CA LEU A 156 -26.76 -3.98 -33.22
C LEU A 156 -27.27 -5.43 -33.33
N VAL A 157 -27.00 -6.28 -32.34
CA VAL A 157 -27.51 -7.65 -32.36
C VAL A 157 -29.03 -7.58 -32.10
N PRO A 158 -29.88 -8.20 -32.93
CA PRO A 158 -31.31 -8.25 -32.66
C PRO A 158 -31.59 -9.21 -31.49
N VAL A 159 -32.49 -8.81 -30.58
CA VAL A 159 -32.85 -9.55 -29.34
C VAL A 159 -33.34 -10.98 -29.62
N ASN A 160 -33.75 -11.26 -30.85
CA ASN A 160 -34.28 -12.54 -31.30
C ASN A 160 -33.20 -13.46 -31.92
N SER A 161 -31.93 -13.02 -31.94
CA SER A 161 -30.82 -13.81 -32.48
C SER A 161 -30.44 -14.95 -31.53
N PRO A 162 -30.18 -16.18 -32.02
CA PRO A 162 -29.69 -17.27 -31.19
C PRO A 162 -28.31 -17.01 -30.56
N LEU A 163 -27.63 -15.92 -30.92
CA LEU A 163 -26.39 -15.44 -30.29
C LEU A 163 -26.61 -14.71 -28.96
N PHE A 164 -27.85 -14.39 -28.58
CA PHE A 164 -28.19 -13.74 -27.30
C PHE A 164 -28.47 -14.72 -26.14
N THR A 165 -28.58 -16.02 -26.41
CA THR A 165 -28.86 -17.06 -25.40
C THR A 165 -27.62 -17.92 -25.18
#